data_AF-A0A950B183-F1
#
_entry.id   AF-A0A950B183-F1
#
_cell.length_a   1.000
_cell.length_b   1.000
_cell.length_c   1.000
_cell.angle_alpha   90.00
_cell.angle_beta   90.00
_cell.angle_gamma   90.00
#
_symmetry.space_group_name_H-M   'P 1'
#
loop_
_entity.id
_entity.type
_entity.pdbx_description
1 polymer ?
#
loop_
_entity_poly.entity_id
_entity_poly.type
_entity_poly.pdbx_seq_one_letter_code
_entity_poly.pdbx_strand_id
1 'polypeptide(L)' 'QAAQCGYCTNGMIMALVGLFNQKPQASDDEIKQALSGHLCRCGTHVEIMQAAARARELIAQGRSAAIPAASMEQKAA' A
#
# COMPACT_ATOMS: atom_id res chain seq x y z
N GLN A 1 7.77 -13.75 -3.19
CA GLN A 1 6.42 -13.58 -2.58
C GLN A 1 6.51 -12.51 -1.50
N ALA A 2 5.64 -11.49 -1.50
CA ALA A 2 5.77 -10.35 -0.57
C ALA A 2 5.33 -10.64 0.87
N ALA A 3 4.26 -11.41 1.06
CA ALA A 3 3.77 -11.83 2.38
C ALA A 3 4.21 -13.27 2.68
N GLN A 4 4.76 -13.50 3.88
CA GLN A 4 4.98 -14.83 4.43
C GLN A 4 4.00 -15.10 5.58
N CYS A 5 4.36 -14.67 6.80
CA CYS A 5 3.55 -14.80 8.02
C CYS A 5 2.32 -13.88 8.07
N GLY A 6 2.25 -12.87 7.21
CA GLY A 6 1.09 -11.97 7.09
C GLY A 6 0.92 -10.91 8.19
N TYR A 7 1.66 -10.99 9.30
CA TYR A 7 1.43 -10.12 10.45
C TYR A 7 1.58 -8.61 10.15
N CYS A 8 2.59 -8.22 9.38
CA CYS A 8 2.80 -6.82 8.99
C CYS A 8 1.95 -6.38 7.80
N THR A 9 1.34 -7.33 7.07
CA THR A 9 0.79 -7.10 5.73
C THR A 9 -0.38 -6.11 5.74
N ASN A 10 -1.30 -6.23 6.70
CA ASN A 10 -2.45 -5.33 6.78
C ASN A 10 -2.04 -3.86 6.96
N GLY A 11 -1.09 -3.60 7.87
CA GLY A 11 -0.59 -2.25 8.11
C GLY A 11 0.08 -1.66 6.87
N MET A 12 0.92 -2.45 6.20
CA MET A 12 1.60 -2.01 4.98
C MET A 12 0.64 -1.73 3.83
N ILE A 13 -0.39 -2.57 3.64
CA ILE A 13 -1.43 -2.35 2.62
C ILE A 13 -2.15 -1.02 2.88
N MET A 14 -2.57 -0.77 4.12
CA MET A 14 -3.32 0.45 4.45
C MET A 14 -2.45 1.71 4.26
N ALA A 15 -1.18 1.66 4.64
CA ALA A 15 -0.25 2.77 4.40
C ALA A 15 -0.06 3.05 2.90
N LEU A 16 0.10 2.00 2.08
CA LEU A 16 0.24 2.15 0.63
C LEU A 16 -1.03 2.63 -0.05
N VAL A 17 -2.21 2.13 0.36
CA VAL A 17 -3.50 2.61 -0.14
C VAL A 17 -3.68 4.10 0.21
N GLY A 18 -3.38 4.49 1.44
CA GLY A 18 -3.40 5.89 1.87
C GLY A 18 -2.47 6.77 1.02
N LEU A 19 -1.23 6.31 0.80
CA LEU A 19 -0.26 7.00 -0.05
C LEU A 19 -0.77 7.15 -1.49
N PHE A 20 -1.22 6.07 -2.12
CA PHE A 20 -1.60 6.10 -3.54
C PHE A 20 -2.94 6.80 -3.79
N ASN A 21 -3.85 6.85 -2.82
CA ASN A 21 -5.06 7.68 -2.91
C ASN A 21 -4.72 9.17 -3.00
N GLN A 22 -3.66 9.61 -2.30
CA GLN A 22 -3.22 11.01 -2.31
C GLN A 22 -2.26 11.29 -3.47
N LYS A 23 -1.34 10.35 -3.73
CA LYS A 23 -0.28 10.46 -4.74
C LYS A 23 -0.18 9.17 -5.56
N PRO A 24 -1.01 9.00 -6.60
CA PRO A 24 -1.03 7.79 -7.43
C PRO A 24 0.31 7.43 -8.10
N GLN A 25 1.18 8.41 -8.30
CA GLN A 25 2.50 8.28 -8.91
C GLN A 25 3.64 8.49 -7.88
N ALA A 26 3.44 8.11 -6.62
CA ALA A 26 4.46 8.26 -5.58
C ALA A 26 5.80 7.62 -5.99
N SER A 27 6.92 8.25 -5.61
CA SER A 27 8.26 7.73 -5.89
C SER A 27 8.60 6.56 -4.95
N ASP A 28 9.65 5.82 -5.29
CA ASP A 28 10.10 4.70 -4.47
C ASP A 28 10.55 5.15 -3.07
N ASP A 29 11.09 6.37 -2.95
CA ASP A 29 11.48 6.93 -1.65
C ASP A 29 10.27 7.35 -0.81
N GLU A 30 9.19 7.81 -1.43
CA GLU A 30 7.93 8.08 -0.73
C GLU A 30 7.26 6.78 -0.25
N ILE A 31 7.34 5.72 -1.05
CA ILE A 31 6.90 4.38 -0.65
C ILE A 31 7.73 3.88 0.55
N LYS A 32 9.05 4.01 0.52
CA LYS A 32 9.92 3.65 1.67
C LYS A 32 9.55 4.45 2.91
N GLN A 33 9.34 5.76 2.76
CA GLN A 33 8.99 6.62 3.87
C GLN A 33 7.65 6.22 4.49
N ALA A 34 6.63 5.94 3.66
CA ALA A 34 5.33 5.46 4.11
C ALA A 34 5.42 4.11 4.85
N LEU A 35 6.38 3.26 4.48
CA LEU A 35 6.59 1.95 5.10
C LEU A 35 7.61 1.96 6.26
N SER A 36 8.26 3.08 6.57
CA SER A 36 9.34 3.16 7.56
C SER A 36 8.93 2.71 8.98
N GLY A 37 7.66 2.91 9.35
CA GLY A 37 7.09 2.46 10.63
C GLY A 37 6.53 1.03 10.62
N HIS A 38 6.53 0.35 9.46
CA HIS A 38 5.93 -0.97 9.29
C HIS A 38 7.00 -2.06 9.33
N LEU A 39 7.30 -2.56 10.52
CA LEU A 39 8.33 -3.58 10.71
C LEU A 39 7.89 -4.96 10.18
N CYS A 40 8.79 -5.65 9.46
CA CYS A 40 8.58 -7.02 9.01
C CYS A 40 9.58 -7.99 9.65
N ARG A 41 9.08 -8.91 10.48
CA ARG A 41 9.94 -9.95 11.10
C ARG A 41 10.32 -11.07 10.13
N CYS A 42 9.51 -11.27 9.11
CA CYS A 42 9.71 -12.31 8.09
C CYS A 42 10.74 -11.90 7.02
N GLY A 43 11.23 -10.65 7.05
CA GLY A 43 12.39 -10.20 6.28
C GLY A 43 12.12 -9.85 4.81
N THR A 44 10.86 -9.75 4.37
CA THR A 44 10.48 -9.60 2.96
C THR A 44 10.28 -8.16 2.47
N HIS A 45 10.95 -7.19 3.08
CA HIS A 45 10.75 -5.78 2.73
C HIS A 45 11.07 -5.47 1.25
N VAL A 46 12.05 -6.16 0.67
CA VAL A 46 12.41 -6.00 -0.75
C VAL A 46 11.25 -6.42 -1.65
N GLU A 47 10.64 -7.57 -1.39
CA GLU A 47 9.49 -8.07 -2.15
C GLU A 47 8.24 -7.19 -1.93
N ILE A 48 8.07 -6.63 -0.74
CA ILE A 48 7.01 -5.66 -0.45
C ILE A 48 7.21 -4.38 -1.27
N MET A 49 8.44 -3.86 -1.36
CA MET A 49 8.75 -2.69 -2.20
C MET A 49 8.47 -2.97 -3.68
N GLN A 50 8.84 -4.16 -4.18
CA GLN A 50 8.52 -4.58 -5.55
C GLN A 50 7.02 -4.67 -5.79
N ALA A 51 6.27 -5.22 -4.82
CA ALA A 51 4.81 -5.29 -4.91
C ALA A 51 4.16 -3.90 -4.90
N ALA A 52 4.69 -2.96 -4.10
CA ALA A 52 4.23 -1.57 -4.08
C ALA A 52 4.50 -0.84 -5.41
N ALA A 53 5.68 -1.04 -6.00
CA ALA A 53 6.00 -0.48 -7.33
C ALA A 53 5.05 -1.02 -8.41
N ARG A 54 4.76 -2.33 -8.39
CA ARG A 54 3.76 -2.95 -9.28
C ARG A 54 2.36 -2.39 -9.04
N ALA A 55 1.97 -2.16 -7.78
CA ALA A 55 0.67 -1.57 -7.46
C ALA A 55 0.54 -0.16 -8.04
N ARG A 56 1.59 0.67 -7.93
CA ARG A 56 1.66 1.99 -8.57
C ARG A 56 1.43 1.91 -10.08
N GLU A 57 2.10 0.98 -10.77
CA GLU A 57 1.92 0.78 -12.21
C GLU A 57 0.48 0.39 -12.57
N LEU A 58 -0.14 -0.51 -11.80
CA LEU A 58 -1.52 -0.94 -12.03
C LEU A 58 -2.50 0.22 -11.82
N ILE A 59 -2.30 1.03 -10.78
CA ILE A 59 -3.09 2.23 -10.51
C ILE A 59 -2.92 3.26 -11.64
N ALA A 60 -1.70 3.44 -12.14
CA ALA A 60 -1.41 4.30 -13.30
C ALA A 60 -2.18 3.87 -14.56
N GLN A 61 -2.39 2.56 -14.74
CA GLN A 61 -3.14 1.96 -15.84
C GLN A 61 -4.67 2.00 -15.61
N GLY A 62 -5.15 2.70 -14.58
CA GLY A 62 -6.57 2.77 -14.24
C GLY A 62 -7.15 1.50 -13.62
N ARG A 63 -6.30 0.52 -13.26
CA ARG A 63 -6.74 -0.64 -12.47
C ARG A 63 -6.77 -0.21 -11.01
N SER A 64 -7.94 0.24 -10.57
CA SER A 64 -8.12 0.77 -9.23
C SER A 64 -7.92 -0.32 -8.16
N ALA A 65 -7.07 -0.04 -7.18
CA ALA A 65 -7.06 -0.71 -5.87
C ALA A 65 -8.01 -0.03 -4.87
N ALA A 66 -8.80 0.96 -5.31
CA ALA A 66 -9.64 1.73 -4.41
C ALA A 66 -10.75 0.85 -3.81
N ILE A 67 -10.80 0.85 -2.49
CA ILE A 67 -12.09 0.74 -1.79
C ILE A 67 -12.96 1.87 -2.38
N PRO A 68 -14.15 1.59 -2.95
CA PRO A 68 -14.99 2.63 -3.50
C PRO A 68 -15.23 3.71 -2.43
N ALA A 69 -15.02 4.97 -2.81
CA ALA A 69 -15.25 6.15 -1.96
C ALA A 69 -16.63 6.13 -1.27
N ALA A 70 -17.60 5.43 -1.87
CA ALA A 70 -18.93 5.16 -1.33
C ALA A 70 -18.98 4.46 0.06
N SER A 71 -17.85 4.03 0.63
CA SER A 71 -17.81 3.38 1.94
C SER A 71 -17.34 4.28 3.10
N MET A 72 -16.86 5.50 2.83
CA MET A 72 -16.44 6.44 3.89
C MET A 72 -17.57 7.36 4.40
N GLU A 73 -18.71 7.45 3.70
CA GLU A 73 -19.86 8.26 4.12
C GLU A 73 -20.81 7.57 5.11
N GLN A 74 -20.64 6.28 5.41
CA GLN A 74 -21.64 5.50 6.16
C GLN A 74 -21.36 5.24 7.65
N LYS A 75 -20.46 6.00 8.30
CA LYS A 75 -20.28 5.87 9.76
C LYS A 75 -20.04 7.17 10.52
N ALA A 76 -20.86 8.17 10.21
CA ALA A 76 -21.17 9.29 11.09
C ALA A 76 -22.70 9.37 11.30
N ALA A 77 -23.25 8.36 11.98
CA ALA A 77 -24.57 8.37 12.59
C ALA A 77 -24.55 7.42 13.79
#